data_AF-A0A1K2IE17-F1
#
_entry.id   AF-A0A1K2IE17-F1
#
_cell.length_a   1.000
_cell.length_b   1.000
_cell.length_c   1.000
_cell.angle_alpha   90.00
_cell.angle_beta   90.00
_cell.angle_gamma   90.00
#
_symmetry.space_group_name_H-M   'P 1'
#
loop_
_entity.id
_entity.type
_entity.pdbx_description
1 polymer ?
#
loop_
_entity_poly.entity_id
_entity_poly.type
_entity_poly.pdbx_seq_one_letter_code
_entity_poly.pdbx_strand_id
1 'polypeptide(L)' 'MLPPATELITKATDLLFNHSLLNGHPKFFGYITSSAAPIGTLADLLASSVNPNVGAHILSPIATEIEKKPLNGYLNL' A
#
# COMPACT_ATOMS: atom_id res chain seq x y z
N MET A 1 -5.15 -8.04 28.78
CA MET A 1 -6.32 -7.72 27.92
C MET A 1 -5.83 -6.72 26.89
N LEU A 2 -6.11 -6.94 25.59
CA LEU A 2 -5.68 -5.98 24.56
C LEU A 2 -6.40 -4.64 24.79
N PRO A 3 -5.70 -3.50 24.63
CA PRO A 3 -6.35 -2.20 24.71
C PRO A 3 -7.40 -2.04 23.59
N PRO A 4 -8.40 -1.16 23.76
CA PRO A 4 -9.41 -0.89 22.74
C PRO A 4 -8.78 -0.44 21.42
N ALA A 5 -9.42 -0.79 20.29
CA ALA A 5 -8.92 -0.46 18.95
C ALA A 5 -8.67 1.04 18.76
N THR A 6 -9.55 1.90 19.29
CA THR A 6 -9.39 3.36 19.21
C THR A 6 -8.11 3.84 19.89
N GLU A 7 -7.81 3.33 21.10
CA GLU A 7 -6.59 3.69 21.83
C GLU A 7 -5.34 3.28 21.05
N LEU A 8 -5.35 2.07 20.49
CA LEU A 8 -4.25 1.57 19.66
C LEU A 8 -4.05 2.42 18.41
N ILE A 9 -5.12 2.74 17.70
CA ILE A 9 -5.05 3.53 16.46
C ILE A 9 -4.53 4.93 16.79
N THR A 10 -5.10 5.63 17.78
CA THR A 10 -4.63 6.96 18.18
C THR A 10 -3.15 6.95 18.53
N LYS A 11 -2.72 6.00 19.37
CA LYS A 11 -1.32 5.92 19.78
C LYS A 11 -0.39 5.60 18.61
N ALA A 12 -0.77 4.68 17.73
CA ALA A 12 0.01 4.34 16.54
C ALA A 12 0.11 5.54 15.60
N THR A 13 -0.99 6.26 15.38
CA THR A 13 -1.05 7.47 14.59
C THR A 13 -0.10 8.55 15.14
N ASP A 14 -0.15 8.83 16.44
CA ASP A 14 0.73 9.82 17.07
C ASP A 14 2.20 9.44 16.92
N LEU A 15 2.53 8.16 17.12
CA LEU A 15 3.90 7.69 16.99
C LEU A 15 4.41 7.84 15.55
N LEU A 16 3.59 7.46 14.57
CA LEU A 16 3.93 7.54 13.15
C LEU A 16 4.10 8.99 12.69
N PHE A 17 3.17 9.90 13.03
CA PHE A 17 3.25 11.27 12.55
C PHE A 17 4.35 12.10 13.21
N ASN A 18 4.62 11.88 14.50
CA ASN A 18 5.57 12.70 15.23
C ASN A 18 7.01 12.18 15.19
N HIS A 19 7.23 10.91 14.83
CA HIS A 19 8.57 10.29 14.85
C HIS A 19 9.02 9.71 13.50
N SER A 20 8.27 9.93 12.41
CA SER A 20 8.70 9.53 11.07
C SER A 20 9.47 10.63 10.33
N LEU A 21 10.30 10.21 9.38
CA LEU A 21 11.15 11.07 8.56
C LEU A 21 10.38 11.90 7.51
N LEU A 22 9.15 11.48 7.18
CA LEU A 22 8.27 12.12 6.19
C LEU A 22 8.95 12.40 4.84
N ASN A 23 9.49 11.34 4.23
CA ASN A 23 10.24 11.37 2.96
C ASN A 23 9.49 11.98 1.76
N GLY A 24 8.16 12.11 1.83
CA GLY A 24 7.38 12.81 0.80
C GLY A 24 7.48 14.33 0.83
N HIS A 25 8.18 14.92 1.80
CA HIS A 25 8.38 16.35 1.85
C HIS A 25 9.30 16.84 0.71
N PRO A 26 8.98 17.91 -0.04
CA PRO A 26 9.78 18.36 -1.19
C PRO A 26 11.23 18.79 -0.89
N LYS A 27 11.58 18.95 0.39
CA LYS A 27 12.95 19.25 0.84
C LYS A 27 13.71 18.04 1.37
N PHE A 28 13.15 16.85 1.24
CA PHE A 28 13.79 15.61 1.68
C PHE A 28 14.67 15.02 0.55
N PHE A 29 15.99 14.96 0.76
CA PHE A 29 16.97 14.48 -0.23
C PHE A 29 17.95 13.42 0.35
N GLY A 30 17.54 12.69 1.40
CA GLY A 30 18.44 11.85 2.20
C GLY A 30 18.65 10.41 1.72
N TYR A 31 17.67 9.80 1.03
CA TYR A 31 17.70 8.38 0.65
C TYR A 31 16.92 8.11 -0.66
N ILE A 32 17.17 6.96 -1.29
CA ILE A 32 16.34 6.43 -2.40
C ILE A 32 15.06 5.82 -1.83
N THR A 33 14.16 6.68 -1.38
CA THR A 33 12.87 6.29 -0.81
C THR A 33 11.83 7.32 -1.24
N SER A 34 10.96 6.93 -2.17
CA SER A 34 9.90 7.80 -2.68
C SER A 34 8.72 7.85 -1.72
N SER A 35 7.98 8.96 -1.74
CA SER A 35 6.60 8.96 -1.26
C SER A 35 5.77 7.98 -2.06
N ALA A 36 4.81 7.31 -1.39
CA ALA A 36 3.74 6.64 -2.09
C ALA A 36 2.94 7.66 -2.92
N ALA A 37 2.65 7.35 -4.18
CA ALA A 37 1.73 8.13 -4.98
C ALA A 37 0.31 8.01 -4.38
N PRO A 38 -0.49 9.09 -4.29
CA PRO A 38 -1.82 9.03 -3.68
C PRO A 38 -2.74 7.95 -4.26
N ILE A 39 -2.66 7.72 -5.57
CA ILE A 39 -3.41 6.66 -6.25
C ILE A 39 -2.96 5.23 -5.85
N GLY A 40 -1.67 5.06 -5.54
CA GLY A 40 -1.13 3.80 -5.04
C GLY A 40 -1.64 3.48 -3.64
N THR A 41 -1.65 4.46 -2.73
CA THR A 41 -2.20 4.29 -1.38
C THR A 41 -3.69 3.93 -1.41
N LEU A 42 -4.47 4.54 -2.32
CA LEU A 42 -5.87 4.18 -2.50
C LEU A 42 -6.01 2.73 -3.01
N ALA A 43 -5.16 2.32 -3.96
CA ALA A 43 -5.15 0.95 -4.45
C ALA A 43 -4.82 -0.06 -3.33
N ASP A 44 -3.83 0.23 -2.48
CA ASP A 44 -3.47 -0.61 -1.33
C ASP A 44 -4.62 -0.76 -0.33
N LEU A 45 -5.34 0.32 -0.03
CA LEU A 45 -6.52 0.30 0.85
C LEU A 45 -7.64 -0.59 0.26
N LEU A 46 -7.95 -0.41 -1.03
CA LEU A 46 -8.98 -1.20 -1.71
C LEU A 46 -8.59 -2.68 -1.79
N ALA A 47 -7.35 -2.97 -2.19
CA ALA A 47 -6.84 -4.34 -2.26
C ALA A 47 -6.85 -5.01 -0.89
N SER A 48 -6.41 -4.33 0.17
CA SER A 48 -6.44 -4.85 1.54
C SER A 48 -7.86 -5.06 2.06
N SER A 49 -8.80 -4.19 1.68
CA SER A 49 -10.21 -4.31 2.08
C SER A 49 -10.92 -5.49 1.42
N VAL A 50 -10.60 -5.77 0.16
CA VAL A 50 -11.17 -6.90 -0.60
C VAL A 50 -10.43 -8.22 -0.32
N ASN A 51 -9.14 -8.14 -0.01
CA ASN A 51 -8.23 -9.27 0.22
C ASN A 51 -8.28 -10.34 -0.89
N PRO A 52 -8.05 -9.98 -2.18
CA PRO A 52 -8.10 -10.95 -3.27
C PRO A 52 -6.90 -11.91 -3.23
N ASN A 53 -7.16 -13.22 -3.26
CA ASN A 53 -6.11 -14.22 -3.40
C ASN A 53 -5.77 -14.43 -4.89
N VAL A 54 -4.72 -13.75 -5.35
CA VAL A 54 -4.24 -13.82 -6.75
C VAL A 54 -3.40 -15.05 -7.07
N GLY A 55 -3.14 -15.92 -6.09
CA GLY A 55 -2.35 -17.15 -6.28
C GLY A 55 -3.04 -18.22 -7.14
N ALA A 56 -4.36 -18.12 -7.33
CA ALA A 56 -5.10 -18.95 -8.29
C ALA A 56 -6.22 -18.15 -8.95
N HIS A 57 -6.30 -18.20 -10.29
CA HIS A 57 -7.25 -17.41 -11.09
C HIS A 57 -8.72 -17.62 -10.67
N ILE A 58 -9.09 -18.86 -10.33
CA ILE A 58 -10.46 -19.19 -9.89
C ILE A 58 -10.88 -18.45 -8.62
N LEU A 59 -9.92 -18.02 -7.78
CA LEU A 59 -10.20 -17.33 -6.51
C LEU A 59 -10.39 -15.82 -6.69
N SER A 60 -9.76 -15.22 -7.70
CA SER A 60 -9.86 -13.77 -7.94
C SER A 60 -9.58 -13.39 -9.41
N PRO A 61 -10.45 -13.78 -10.35
CA PRO A 61 -10.17 -13.71 -11.79
C PRO A 61 -9.84 -12.29 -12.26
N ILE A 62 -10.56 -11.28 -11.78
CA ILE A 62 -10.32 -9.89 -12.16
C ILE A 62 -9.01 -9.34 -11.58
N ALA A 63 -8.67 -9.66 -10.33
CA ALA A 63 -7.41 -9.23 -9.72
C ALA A 63 -6.21 -9.88 -10.42
N THR A 64 -6.32 -11.17 -10.78
CA THR A 64 -5.30 -11.86 -11.59
C THR A 64 -5.14 -11.24 -12.98
N GLU A 65 -6.20 -10.84 -13.67
CA GLU A 65 -6.07 -10.15 -14.97
C GLU A 65 -5.46 -8.74 -14.85
N ILE A 66 -5.72 -8.04 -13.73
CA ILE A 66 -5.06 -6.75 -13.44
C ILE A 66 -3.55 -6.96 -13.26
N GLU A 67 -3.11 -8.00 -12.55
CA GLU A 67 -1.69 -8.32 -12.34
C GLU A 67 -0.97 -8.74 -13.63
N LYS A 68 -1.67 -9.47 -14.52
CA LYS A 68 -1.12 -9.87 -15.83
C LYS A 68 -0.88 -8.70 -16.79
N LYS A 69 -1.66 -7.63 -16.71
CA LYS A 69 -1.56 -6.48 -17.64
C LYS A 69 -0.18 -5.79 -17.60
N PRO A 70 0.39 -5.43 -16.43
CA PRO A 70 1.76 -4.94 -16.33
C PRO A 70 2.78 -5.90 -16.96
N LEU A 71 2.72 -7.20 -16.62
CA LEU A 71 3.63 -8.22 -17.15
C LEU A 71 3.60 -8.27 -18.67
N ASN A 72 2.42 -8.27 -19.28
CA ASN A 72 2.29 -8.27 -20.73
C ASN A 72 2.88 -7.00 -21.36
N GLY A 73 2.72 -5.83 -20.71
CA GLY A 73 3.35 -4.59 -21.18
C GLY A 73 4.88 -4.62 -21.16
N TYR A 74 5.51 -5.28 -20.17
CA TYR A 74 6.96 -5.38 -20.05
C TYR A 74 7.60 -6.49 -20.90
N LEU A 75 6.85 -7.54 -21.23
CA LEU A 75 7.31 -8.69 -22.01
C LEU A 75 7.16 -8.52 -23.54
N ASN A 76 6.58 -7.41 -23.99
CA ASN A 76 6.46 -7.06 -25.42
C ASN A 76 7.64 -6.21 -25.94
N LEU A 77 8.83 -6.37 -25.35
CA LEU A 77 10.12 -5.89 -25.84
C LEU A 77 10.90 -7.05 -26.47
#